data_AF-A0A7X7F659-F1
#
_entry.id   AF-A0A7X7F659-F1
#
_cell.length_a   1.000
_cell.length_b   1.000
_cell.length_c   1.000
_cell.angle_alpha   90.00
_cell.angle_beta   90.00
_cell.angle_gamma   90.00
#
_symmetry.space_group_name_H-M   'P 1'
#
loop_
_entity.id
_entity.type
_entity.pdbx_description
1 polymer ?
#
loop_
_entity_poly.entity_id
_entity_poly.type
_entity_poly.pdbx_seq_one_letter_code
_entity_poly.pdbx_strand_id
1 'polypeptide(L)'
;MNLDQRCQAVELILSDVDGVLTDGRVTYDNLGIESKCFHIRDGMGIRLWHKAGYPFGLLTLRSSHVVRARAAELDIEILRQGVTDKLATLESIR
;
A
#
# COMPACT_ATOMS: atom_id res chain seq x y z
N MET A 1 22.67 5.62 15.56
CA MET A 1 21.81 6.27 14.57
C MET A 1 20.41 6.37 15.17
N ASN A 2 19.85 7.57 15.28
CA ASN A 2 18.47 7.75 15.75
C ASN A 2 17.47 7.50 14.61
N LEU A 3 16.17 7.52 14.92
CA LEU A 3 15.13 7.23 13.92
C LEU A 3 15.15 8.25 12.78
N ASP A 4 15.30 9.54 13.10
CA ASP A 4 15.32 10.62 12.12
C ASP A 4 16.44 10.42 11.09
N GLN A 5 17.65 10.08 11.56
CA GLN A 5 18.78 9.77 10.70
C GLN A 5 18.53 8.56 9.80
N ARG A 6 17.83 7.52 10.30
CA ARG A 6 17.48 6.34 9.48
C ARG A 6 16.46 6.67 8.40
N CYS A 7 15.49 7.53 8.71
CA CYS A 7 14.43 7.90 7.79
C CYS A 7 14.89 8.85 6.68
N GLN A 8 15.96 9.62 6.89
CA GLN A 8 16.49 10.58 5.89
C GLN A 8 16.90 9.93 4.57
N ALA A 9 17.31 8.66 4.57
CA ALA A 9 17.75 7.93 3.37
C ALA A 9 16.61 7.20 2.64
N VAL A 10 15.37 7.28 3.15
CA VAL A 10 14.24 6.59 2.53
C VAL A 10 13.75 7.41 1.34
N GLU A 11 13.71 6.80 0.17
CA GLU A 11 13.22 7.43 -1.07
C GLU A 11 11.99 6.71 -1.65
N LEU A 12 11.68 5.53 -1.13
CA LEU A 12 10.55 4.71 -1.56
C LEU A 12 9.93 4.02 -0.33
N ILE A 13 8.60 4.04 -0.26
CA ILE A 13 7.85 3.23 0.71
C ILE A 13 7.04 2.20 -0.06
N LEU A 14 7.27 0.91 0.24
CA LEU A 14 6.43 -0.19 -0.19
C LEU A 14 5.67 -0.73 1.02
N SER A 15 4.35 -0.78 0.91
CA SER A 15 3.47 -1.17 2.01
C SER A 15 2.69 -2.44 1.68
N ASP A 16 2.38 -3.21 2.72
CA ASP A 16 1.32 -4.20 2.62
C ASP A 16 -0.04 -3.51 2.67
N VAL A 17 -1.11 -4.25 2.40
CA VAL A 17 -2.47 -3.73 2.50
C VAL A 17 -3.15 -4.24 3.76
N ASP A 18 -3.34 -5.55 3.84
CA ASP A 18 -4.18 -6.15 4.87
C ASP A 18 -3.43 -6.21 6.21
N GLY A 19 -3.97 -5.51 7.22
CA GLY A 19 -3.33 -5.38 8.53
C GLY A 19 -2.30 -4.24 8.62
N VAL A 20 -2.10 -3.47 7.54
CA VAL A 20 -1.25 -2.27 7.53
C VAL A 20 -2.07 -1.03 7.18
N LEU A 21 -2.65 -1.00 5.98
CA LEU A 21 -3.55 0.08 5.54
C LEU A 21 -5.02 -0.22 5.88
N THR A 22 -5.29 -1.45 6.28
CA THR A 22 -6.58 -1.90 6.84
C THR A 22 -6.35 -2.45 8.23
N ASP A 23 -7.45 -2.69 8.96
CA ASP A 23 -7.42 -3.34 10.27
C ASP A 23 -7.21 -4.88 10.21
N GLY A 24 -6.95 -5.43 9.02
CA GLY A 24 -6.69 -6.85 8.80
C GLY A 24 -7.95 -7.73 8.76
N ARG A 25 -9.14 -7.15 8.89
CA ARG A 25 -10.39 -7.91 8.77
C ARG A 25 -10.73 -8.18 7.30
N VAL A 26 -11.35 -9.33 7.06
CA VAL A 26 -11.91 -9.71 5.76
C VAL A 26 -13.42 -9.79 5.92
N THR A 27 -14.14 -8.91 5.21
CA THR A 27 -15.60 -8.81 5.28
C THR A 27 -16.20 -9.20 3.94
N TYR A 28 -17.15 -10.11 3.97
CA TYR A 28 -17.94 -10.55 2.82
C TYR A 28 -19.42 -10.28 3.08
N ASP A 29 -20.16 -9.92 2.03
CA ASP A 29 -21.62 -9.96 2.05
C ASP A 29 -22.16 -11.35 1.65
N ASN A 30 -23.50 -11.50 1.64
CA ASN A 30 -24.16 -12.75 1.29
C ASN A 30 -24.01 -13.13 -0.20
N LEU A 31 -23.51 -12.23 -1.04
CA LEU A 31 -23.20 -12.48 -2.45
C LEU A 31 -21.71 -12.79 -2.66
N GLY A 32 -20.91 -12.82 -1.59
CA GLY A 32 -19.47 -13.06 -1.63
C GLY A 32 -18.65 -11.84 -2.06
N ILE A 33 -19.23 -10.64 -2.05
CA ILE A 33 -18.51 -9.40 -2.39
C ILE A 33 -17.63 -8.98 -1.21
N GLU A 34 -16.32 -8.87 -1.45
CA GLU A 34 -15.36 -8.41 -0.44
C GLU A 34 -15.39 -6.88 -0.29
N SER A 35 -15.42 -6.43 0.96
CA SER A 35 -15.29 -5.01 1.33
C SER A 35 -14.02 -4.78 2.16
N LYS A 36 -13.35 -3.62 1.96
CA LYS A 36 -12.21 -3.19 2.78
C LYS A 36 -12.40 -1.74 3.25
N CYS A 37 -11.98 -1.48 4.48
CA CYS A 37 -11.96 -0.14 5.06
C CYS A 37 -10.51 0.36 5.17
N PHE A 38 -10.27 1.59 4.72
CA PHE A 38 -8.98 2.27 4.82
C PHE A 38 -9.11 3.51 5.70
N HIS A 39 -8.00 3.96 6.26
CA HIS A 39 -7.99 5.15 7.09
C HIS A 39 -7.69 6.42 6.28
N ILE A 40 -8.45 7.49 6.51
CA ILE A 40 -8.31 8.73 5.74
C ILE A 40 -6.97 9.44 5.99
N ARG A 41 -6.43 9.34 7.22
CA ARG A 41 -5.14 9.96 7.57
C ARG A 41 -3.97 9.29 6.85
N ASP A 42 -4.08 8.00 6.54
CA ASP A 42 -3.04 7.29 5.80
C ASP A 42 -2.99 7.80 4.36
N GLY A 43 -4.16 8.07 3.77
CA GLY A 43 -4.26 8.76 2.49
C GLY A 43 -3.58 10.12 2.50
N MET A 44 -3.78 10.92 3.55
CA MET A 44 -3.07 12.19 3.72
C MET A 44 -1.54 12.00 3.83
N GLY A 45 -1.08 11.00 4.58
CA GLY A 45 0.34 10.67 4.71
C GLY A 45 0.97 10.32 3.36
N ILE A 46 0.31 9.48 2.58
CA ILE A 46 0.75 9.10 1.22
C ILE A 46 0.80 10.33 0.30
N ARG A 47 -0.21 11.21 0.37
CA ARG A 47 -0.22 12.47 -0.39
C ARG A 47 0.92 13.41 0.01
N LEU A 48 1.26 13.51 1.29
CA LEU A 48 2.40 14.31 1.75
C LEU A 48 3.73 13.72 1.29
N TRP A 49 3.86 12.39 1.30
CA TRP A 49 5.02 11.69 0.79
C TRP A 49 5.24 11.94 -0.71
N HIS A 50 4.18 11.87 -1.51
CA HIS A 50 4.24 12.24 -2.93
C HIS A 50 4.60 13.71 -3.14
N LYS A 51 4.08 14.63 -2.31
CA LYS A 51 4.46 16.05 -2.36
C LYS A 51 5.94 16.29 -2.03
N ALA A 52 6.56 15.41 -1.23
CA ALA A 52 8.00 15.43 -0.97
C ALA A 52 8.82 14.89 -2.16
N GLY A 53 8.18 14.43 -3.24
CA GLY A 53 8.82 13.95 -4.46
C GLY A 53 9.08 12.45 -4.50
N TYR A 54 8.56 11.70 -3.52
CA TYR A 54 8.89 10.29 -3.37
C TYR A 54 7.72 9.35 -3.75
N PRO A 55 8.01 8.20 -4.39
CA PRO A 55 7.01 7.19 -4.71
C PRO A 55 6.55 6.39 -3.49
N PHE A 56 5.29 5.97 -3.53
CA PHE A 56 4.69 5.01 -2.61
C PHE A 56 4.16 3.84 -3.44
N GLY A 57 4.24 2.62 -2.91
CA GLY A 57 3.77 1.42 -3.58
C GLY A 57 3.10 0.41 -2.65
N LEU A 58 2.35 -0.50 -3.26
CA LEU A 58 1.62 -1.58 -2.59
C LEU A 58 2.08 -2.94 -3.11
N LEU A 59 2.50 -3.80 -2.18
CA LEU A 59 2.83 -5.21 -2.41
C LEU A 59 1.95 -6.09 -1.52
N THR A 60 0.92 -6.70 -2.09
CA THR A 60 -0.04 -7.53 -1.35
C THR A 60 -0.25 -8.89 -2.00
N LEU A 61 -0.46 -9.90 -1.17
CA LEU A 61 -0.82 -11.26 -1.60
C LEU A 61 -2.24 -11.31 -2.16
N ARG A 62 -3.18 -10.57 -1.58
CA ARG A 62 -4.57 -10.59 -2.03
C ARG A 62 -4.74 -9.73 -3.27
N SER A 63 -5.70 -10.11 -4.12
CA SER A 63 -6.08 -9.33 -5.29
C SER A 63 -7.54 -8.93 -5.17
N SER A 64 -7.83 -7.63 -5.20
CA SER A 64 -9.19 -7.13 -5.20
C SER A 64 -9.33 -5.84 -6.00
N HIS A 65 -10.56 -5.60 -6.46
CA HIS A 65 -10.91 -4.34 -7.11
C HIS A 65 -10.79 -3.15 -6.15
N VAL A 66 -11.13 -3.36 -4.87
CA VAL A 66 -11.13 -2.31 -3.84
C VAL A 66 -9.72 -1.73 -3.63
N VAL A 67 -8.68 -2.57 -3.62
CA VAL A 67 -7.28 -2.11 -3.52
C VAL A 67 -6.87 -1.33 -4.77
N ARG A 68 -7.25 -1.79 -5.96
CA ARG A 68 -6.97 -1.08 -7.21
C ARG A 68 -7.63 0.30 -7.25
N ALA A 69 -8.88 0.40 -6.83
CA ALA A 69 -9.61 1.66 -6.76
C ALA A 69 -8.94 2.64 -5.76
N ARG A 70 -8.56 2.15 -4.58
CA ARG A 70 -7.87 2.96 -3.57
C ARG A 70 -6.50 3.43 -4.03
N ALA A 71 -5.73 2.57 -4.70
CA ALA A 71 -4.44 2.93 -5.28
C ALA A 71 -4.58 4.04 -6.32
N ALA A 72 -5.56 3.92 -7.23
CA ALA A 72 -5.85 4.95 -8.23
C ALA A 72 -6.28 6.28 -7.58
N GLU A 73 -7.13 6.24 -6.55
CA GLU A 73 -7.57 7.44 -5.80
C GLU A 73 -6.39 8.19 -5.14
N LEU A 74 -5.33 7.48 -4.77
CA LEU A 74 -4.14 8.06 -4.12
C LEU A 74 -2.98 8.31 -5.08
N ASP A 75 -3.17 8.07 -6.39
CA ASP A 75 -2.12 8.16 -7.42
C ASP A 75 -0.91 7.24 -7.14
N ILE A 76 -1.17 6.05 -6.59
CA ILE A 76 -0.17 5.00 -6.34
C ILE A 76 0.05 4.20 -7.64
N GLU A 77 1.18 4.44 -8.30
CA GLU A 77 1.52 3.77 -9.56
C GLU A 77 2.10 2.36 -9.35
N ILE A 78 2.86 2.16 -8.27
CA ILE A 78 3.47 0.87 -7.95
C ILE A 78 2.45 0.00 -7.22
N LEU A 79 1.58 -0.69 -7.97
CA LEU A 79 0.65 -1.68 -7.42
C LEU A 79 1.00 -3.08 -7.91
N ARG A 80 1.28 -4.00 -6.98
CA ARG A 80 1.39 -5.45 -7.24
C ARG A 80 0.47 -6.21 -6.28
N GLN A 81 -0.47 -6.92 -6.87
CA GLN A 81 -1.42 -7.80 -6.17
C GLN A 81 -1.16 -9.25 -6.56
N GLY A 82 -1.55 -10.21 -5.74
CA GLY A 82 -1.24 -11.62 -6.00
C GLY A 82 0.22 -11.98 -5.73
N VAL A 83 0.93 -11.16 -4.96
CA VAL A 83 2.37 -11.32 -4.71
C VAL A 83 2.61 -12.40 -3.66
N THR A 84 3.12 -13.55 -4.08
CA THR A 84 3.53 -14.65 -3.19
C THR A 84 4.96 -14.49 -2.69
N ASP A 85 5.86 -14.00 -3.55
CA ASP A 85 7.24 -13.65 -3.19
C ASP A 85 7.43 -12.12 -3.25
N LYS A 86 7.34 -11.49 -2.08
CA LYS A 86 7.51 -10.03 -1.96
C LYS A 86 8.94 -9.59 -2.20
N LEU A 87 9.94 -10.43 -1.88
CA LEU A 87 11.34 -10.07 -2.05
C LEU A 87 11.70 -10.01 -3.54
N ALA A 88 11.39 -11.07 -4.28
CA ALA A 88 11.63 -11.11 -5.73
C ALA A 88 10.85 -9.99 -6.46
N THR A 89 9.62 -9.70 -6.01
CA THR A 89 8.82 -8.61 -6.59
C THR A 89 9.45 -7.24 -6.29
N LEU A 90 9.93 -7.02 -5.09
CA LEU A 90 10.63 -5.79 -4.71
C LEU A 90 11.87 -5.58 -5.59
N GLU A 91 12.67 -6.62 -5.83
CA GLU A 91 13.86 -6.55 -6.69
C GLU A 91 13.53 -6.20 -8.15
N SER A 92 12.31 -6.49 -8.60
CA SER A 92 11.82 -6.12 -9.94
C SER A 92 11.36 -4.66 -10.07
N ILE A 93 11.09 -4.00 -8.95
CA ILE A 93 10.72 -2.58 -8.90
C ILE A 93 12.03 -1.79 -8.98
N ARG A 94 12.30 -1.23 -10.16
CA ARG A 94 13.44 -0.33 -10.40
C ARG A 94 13.07 1.10 -10.12
#